data_AF-A0A954VRW4-F1
#
_entry.id   AF-A0A954VRW4-F1
#
_cell.length_a   1.000
_cell.length_b   1.000
_cell.length_c   1.000
_cell.angle_alpha   90.00
_cell.angle_beta   90.00
_cell.angle_gamma   90.00
#
_symmetry.space_group_name_H-M   'P 1'
#
loop_
_entity.id
_entity.type
_entity.pdbx_description
1 polymer ?
#
loop_
_entity_poly.entity_id
_entity_poly.type
_entity_poly.pdbx_seq_one_letter_code
_entity_poly.pdbx_strand_id
1 'polypeptide(L)'
;MDTPDLNPYASPVTENIIQVAEIVDGGMWRDNKLLVVRKMAVFPDRCVKSNQPTNRRLKRKLAWHHPAVYLTILASLLIYVILALCLQKRAVLHVGLSDPWFRKRRRAIVLGWLGVLCSVGLWLAAITVQGDENLQISLMLSGVALFFTAATFGALASRMVAATKIDNDFVWLKGVCPEFLADLPQWPK
;
A
#
# COMPACT_ATOMS: atom_id res chain seq x y z
N MET A 1 50.00 16.85 35.24
CA MET A 1 48.58 16.68 35.64
C MET A 1 47.81 17.59 34.71
N ASP A 2 47.29 17.02 33.63
CA ASP A 2 46.59 17.77 32.57
C ASP A 2 45.14 17.98 32.99
N THR A 3 44.72 19.24 33.13
CA THR A 3 43.32 19.59 33.34
C THR A 3 42.57 19.43 32.02
N PRO A 4 41.42 18.72 31.98
CA PRO A 4 40.63 18.60 30.77
C PRO A 4 40.15 19.99 30.33
N ASP A 5 40.37 20.31 29.06
CA ASP A 5 40.06 21.60 28.43
C ASP A 5 38.54 21.84 28.47
N LEU A 6 38.10 22.69 29.39
CA LEU A 6 36.69 22.98 29.64
C LEU A 6 36.19 23.94 28.56
N ASN A 7 35.57 23.41 27.49
CA ASN A 7 35.05 24.21 26.38
C ASN A 7 33.97 25.21 26.87
N PRO A 8 34.24 26.52 26.92
CA PRO A 8 33.29 27.53 27.42
C PRO A 8 32.09 27.76 26.50
N TYR A 9 32.18 27.27 25.25
CA TYR A 9 31.14 27.38 24.23
C TYR A 9 30.39 26.05 24.01
N ALA A 10 30.54 25.07 24.91
CA ALA A 10 29.68 23.90 24.89
C ALA A 10 28.22 24.38 25.07
N SER A 11 27.42 24.27 24.01
CA SER A 11 25.99 24.54 24.11
C SER A 11 25.44 23.67 25.24
N PRO A 12 24.59 24.20 26.15
CA PRO A 12 23.93 23.35 27.13
C PRO A 12 23.29 22.21 26.34
N VAL A 13 23.72 20.98 26.61
CA VAL A 13 23.06 19.78 26.08
C VAL A 13 21.67 19.87 26.68
N THR A 14 20.76 20.47 25.91
CA THR A 14 19.35 20.47 26.23
C THR A 14 19.01 19.02 26.00
N GLU A 15 19.06 18.26 27.08
CA GLU A 15 18.63 16.90 27.16
C GLU A 15 17.25 16.89 26.52
N ASN A 16 17.19 16.47 25.26
CA ASN A 16 15.96 16.40 24.48
C ASN A 16 15.18 15.19 25.01
N ILE A 17 14.74 15.30 26.27
CA ILE A 17 13.91 14.34 26.99
C ILE A 17 12.57 14.17 26.26
N ILE A 18 12.22 15.11 25.37
CA ILE A 18 11.03 15.04 24.52
C ILE A 18 11.12 13.93 23.46
N GLN A 19 12.29 13.35 23.15
CA GLN A 19 12.40 12.34 22.07
C GLN A 19 12.66 10.89 22.52
N VAL A 20 12.92 10.62 23.80
CA VAL A 20 13.23 9.25 24.26
C VAL A 20 11.99 8.55 24.83
N ALA A 21 10.98 9.29 25.31
CA ALA A 21 9.78 8.70 25.90
C ALA A 21 8.76 8.14 24.88
N GLU A 22 8.84 8.52 23.59
CA GLU A 22 7.99 7.98 22.52
C GLU A 22 8.60 6.72 21.84
N ILE A 23 9.60 6.10 22.47
CA ILE A 23 10.26 4.88 22.00
C ILE A 23 9.57 3.62 22.59
N VAL A 24 8.69 3.78 23.58
CA VAL A 24 8.05 2.64 24.25
C VAL A 24 6.88 2.06 23.45
N ASP A 25 6.15 2.89 22.70
CA ASP A 25 5.13 2.45 21.75
C ASP A 25 5.56 2.94 20.37
N GLY A 26 6.17 2.08 19.54
CA GLY A 26 6.78 2.42 18.24
C GLY A 26 5.83 2.95 17.15
N GLY A 27 4.85 3.80 17.49
CA GLY A 27 3.86 4.39 16.60
C GLY A 27 2.97 3.34 15.92
N MET A 28 2.90 2.12 16.46
CA MET A 28 2.23 0.98 15.86
C MET A 28 1.48 0.18 16.91
N TRP A 29 0.23 -0.16 16.60
CA TRP A 29 -0.63 -0.95 17.46
C TRP A 29 -1.38 -2.00 16.66
N ARG A 30 -1.85 -3.03 17.35
CA ARG A 30 -2.76 -4.03 16.80
C ARG A 30 -4.21 -3.67 17.14
N ASP A 31 -5.04 -3.58 16.12
CA ASP A 31 -6.51 -3.56 16.24
C ASP A 31 -7.07 -4.80 15.53
N ASN A 32 -7.28 -5.88 16.29
CA ASN A 32 -7.69 -7.19 15.76
C ASN A 32 -6.76 -7.71 14.65
N LYS A 33 -7.23 -7.73 13.39
CA LYS A 33 -6.49 -8.15 12.19
C LYS A 33 -5.93 -6.94 11.41
N LEU A 34 -6.01 -5.75 11.97
CA LEU A 34 -5.54 -4.50 11.38
C LEU A 34 -4.31 -4.01 12.15
N LEU A 35 -3.38 -3.45 11.38
CA LEU A 35 -2.23 -2.74 11.91
C LEU A 35 -2.58 -1.24 11.93
N VAL A 36 -2.60 -0.63 13.10
CA VAL A 36 -2.77 0.81 13.27
C VAL A 36 -1.39 1.43 13.33
N VAL A 37 -1.13 2.42 12.49
CA VAL A 37 0.18 3.07 12.40
C VAL A 37 0.00 4.58 12.43
N ARG A 38 0.80 5.27 13.24
CA ARG A 38 0.88 6.73 13.20
C ARG A 38 1.47 7.16 11.85
N LYS A 39 0.96 8.25 11.27
CA LYS A 39 1.57 8.85 10.09
C LYS A 39 3.02 9.17 10.41
N MET A 40 3.90 8.87 9.45
CA MET A 40 5.36 9.03 9.60
C MET A 40 6.05 8.07 10.57
N ALA A 41 5.34 7.09 11.16
CA ALA A 41 6.00 6.06 11.96
C ALA A 41 7.01 5.27 11.13
N VAL A 42 8.13 4.95 11.75
CA VAL A 42 9.19 4.15 11.15
C VAL A 42 8.87 2.69 11.38
N PHE A 43 8.70 1.94 10.29
CA PHE A 43 8.53 0.49 10.38
C PHE A 43 9.83 -0.17 10.83
N PRO A 44 9.74 -1.22 11.66
CA PRO A 44 10.89 -2.02 12.06
C PRO A 44 11.45 -2.76 10.84
N ASP A 45 12.71 -3.17 10.91
CA ASP A 45 13.43 -3.88 9.84
C ASP A 45 13.03 -5.36 9.75
N ARG A 46 11.72 -5.60 9.66
CA ARG A 46 11.08 -6.89 9.48
C ARG A 46 9.89 -6.78 8.52
N CYS A 47 9.62 -7.88 7.84
CA CYS A 47 8.61 -7.96 6.79
C CYS A 47 7.21 -7.97 7.40
N VAL A 48 6.33 -7.05 7.00
CA VAL A 48 4.93 -7.05 7.47
C VAL A 48 4.10 -8.25 7.01
N LYS A 49 4.59 -9.04 6.05
CA LYS A 49 3.88 -10.20 5.49
C LYS A 49 4.38 -11.55 6.00
N SER A 50 5.63 -11.64 6.42
CA SER A 50 6.26 -12.90 6.85
C SER A 50 7.00 -12.79 8.17
N ASN A 51 6.99 -11.62 8.81
CA ASN A 51 7.76 -11.28 10.02
C ASN A 51 9.29 -11.49 9.95
N GLN A 52 9.82 -11.97 8.82
CA GLN A 52 11.25 -12.18 8.60
C GLN A 52 12.03 -10.86 8.59
N PRO A 53 13.26 -10.83 9.12
CA PRO A 53 14.11 -9.63 9.09
C PRO A 53 14.35 -9.17 7.65
N THR A 54 14.27 -7.86 7.43
CA THR A 54 14.50 -7.27 6.10
C THR A 54 14.93 -5.82 6.19
N ASN A 55 15.97 -5.47 5.43
CA ASN A 55 16.41 -4.07 5.27
C ASN A 55 15.70 -3.37 4.09
N ARG A 56 14.89 -4.12 3.30
CA ARG A 56 14.23 -3.55 2.12
C ARG A 56 12.90 -2.92 2.49
N ARG A 57 12.77 -1.63 2.15
CA ARG A 57 11.54 -0.87 2.37
C ARG A 57 10.77 -0.61 1.09
N LEU A 58 9.46 -0.72 1.18
CA LEU A 58 8.53 -0.45 0.10
C LEU A 58 7.73 0.81 0.40
N LYS A 59 7.95 1.86 -0.39
CA LYS A 59 7.14 3.08 -0.36
C LYS A 59 5.73 2.80 -0.86
N ARG A 60 4.73 3.04 -0.01
CA ARG A 60 3.30 2.92 -0.33
C ARG A 60 2.61 4.25 -0.13
N LYS A 61 2.05 4.78 -1.22
CA LYS A 61 1.09 5.88 -1.19
C LYS A 61 -0.30 5.28 -1.04
N LEU A 62 -0.88 5.46 0.13
CA LEU A 62 -2.22 5.00 0.47
C LEU A 62 -3.17 6.18 0.39
N ALA A 63 -4.37 5.89 -0.08
CA ALA A 63 -5.42 6.86 -0.31
C ALA A 63 -6.73 6.23 0.18
N TRP A 64 -7.51 7.01 0.92
CA TRP A 64 -8.80 6.59 1.45
C TRP A 64 -9.73 7.79 1.48
N HIS A 65 -10.98 7.59 1.10
CA HIS A 65 -12.05 8.57 1.24
C HIS A 65 -13.20 7.96 2.02
N HIS A 66 -13.98 8.81 2.68
CA HIS A 66 -15.07 8.36 3.54
C HIS A 66 -16.15 7.64 2.71
N PRO A 67 -16.69 6.49 3.16
CA PRO A 67 -17.72 5.75 2.42
C PRO A 67 -18.96 6.57 2.06
N ALA A 68 -19.33 7.54 2.91
CA ALA A 68 -20.44 8.45 2.63
C ALA A 68 -20.29 9.24 1.32
N VAL A 69 -19.07 9.43 0.82
CA VAL A 69 -18.85 10.08 -0.48
C VAL A 69 -19.52 9.29 -1.61
N TYR A 70 -19.64 7.97 -1.52
CA TYR A 70 -20.34 7.18 -2.53
C TYR A 70 -21.82 7.54 -2.67
N LEU A 71 -22.48 8.07 -1.63
CA LEU A 71 -23.88 8.50 -1.74
C LEU A 71 -24.06 9.64 -2.74
N THR A 72 -23.03 10.46 -2.94
CA THR A 72 -23.09 11.61 -3.87
C THR A 72 -23.16 11.18 -5.34
N ILE A 73 -22.85 9.91 -5.64
CA ILE A 73 -22.99 9.35 -7.00
C ILE A 73 -24.44 9.38 -7.48
N LEU A 74 -25.41 9.28 -6.55
CA LEU A 74 -26.84 9.33 -6.87
C LEU A 74 -27.29 10.72 -7.33
N ALA A 75 -26.58 11.77 -6.89
CA ALA A 75 -26.86 13.15 -7.32
C ALA A 75 -26.18 13.47 -8.65
N SER A 76 -24.88 13.20 -8.76
CA SER A 76 -24.13 13.35 -10.00
C SER A 76 -22.76 12.68 -9.90
N LEU A 77 -22.35 12.00 -10.97
CA LEU A 77 -21.00 11.46 -11.10
C LEU A 77 -19.92 12.54 -10.97
N LEU A 78 -20.18 13.75 -11.48
CA LEU A 78 -19.23 14.86 -11.45
C LEU A 78 -19.02 15.38 -10.01
N ILE A 79 -20.11 15.52 -9.25
CA ILE A 79 -20.05 15.91 -7.83
C ILE A 79 -19.28 14.86 -7.03
N TYR A 80 -19.53 13.57 -7.28
CA TYR A 80 -18.80 12.49 -6.65
C TYR A 80 -17.29 12.58 -6.90
N VAL A 81 -16.86 12.81 -8.14
CA VAL A 81 -15.43 12.90 -8.47
C VAL A 81 -14.77 14.08 -7.74
N ILE A 82 -15.42 15.25 -7.71
CA ILE A 82 -14.90 16.43 -7.00
C ILE A 82 -14.76 16.14 -5.50
N LEU A 83 -15.82 15.63 -4.86
CA LEU A 83 -15.80 15.33 -3.43
C LEU A 83 -14.80 14.23 -3.09
N ALA A 84 -14.68 13.19 -3.93
CA ALA A 84 -13.70 12.14 -3.74
C ALA A 84 -12.27 12.70 -3.79
N LEU A 85 -11.96 13.62 -4.71
CA LEU A 85 -10.63 14.24 -4.79
C LEU A 85 -10.35 15.17 -3.61
N CYS A 86 -11.34 15.96 -3.16
CA CYS A 86 -11.19 16.89 -2.05
C CYS A 86 -11.11 16.21 -0.67
N LEU A 87 -11.91 15.17 -0.44
CA LEU A 87 -12.03 14.49 0.85
C LEU A 87 -11.10 13.27 0.99
N GLN A 88 -10.35 12.93 -0.06
CA GLN A 88 -9.40 11.82 -0.01
C GLN A 88 -8.25 12.15 0.94
N LYS A 89 -8.17 11.39 2.02
CA LYS A 89 -7.02 11.37 2.91
C LYS A 89 -5.92 10.52 2.31
N ARG A 90 -4.70 11.03 2.36
CA ARG A 90 -3.50 10.36 1.82
C ARG A 90 -2.50 10.11 2.94
N ALA A 91 -1.79 8.99 2.83
CA ALA A 91 -0.68 8.65 3.73
C ALA A 91 0.44 7.99 2.92
N VAL A 92 1.69 8.30 3.26
CA VAL A 92 2.86 7.67 2.65
C VAL A 92 3.60 6.90 3.73
N LEU A 93 3.71 5.59 3.56
CA LEU A 93 4.37 4.70 4.51
C LEU A 93 5.51 3.94 3.84
N HIS A 94 6.59 3.70 4.58
CA HIS A 94 7.72 2.90 4.14
C HIS A 94 7.70 1.58 4.89
N VAL A 95 7.19 0.55 4.22
CA VAL A 95 6.88 -0.73 4.87
C VAL A 95 7.98 -1.75 4.58
N GLY A 96 8.49 -2.42 5.61
CA GLY A 96 9.46 -3.51 5.46
C GLY A 96 8.85 -4.69 4.70
N LEU A 97 9.55 -5.19 3.68
CA LEU A 97 9.09 -6.34 2.89
C LEU A 97 10.25 -7.24 2.48
N SER A 98 10.14 -8.54 2.74
CA SER A 98 11.18 -9.51 2.39
C SER A 98 11.25 -9.79 0.89
N ASP A 99 12.40 -10.30 0.43
CA ASP A 99 12.65 -10.60 -0.98
C ASP A 99 11.67 -11.59 -1.62
N PRO A 100 11.23 -12.68 -0.95
CA PRO A 100 10.21 -13.58 -1.50
C PRO A 100 8.92 -12.84 -1.87
N TRP A 101 8.52 -11.88 -1.04
CA TRP A 101 7.32 -11.09 -1.25
C TRP A 101 7.50 -10.02 -2.33
N PHE A 102 8.69 -9.43 -2.46
CA PHE A 102 9.03 -8.61 -3.62
C PHE A 102 8.98 -9.40 -4.93
N ARG A 103 9.52 -10.63 -4.93
CA ARG A 103 9.45 -11.54 -6.09
C ARG A 103 8.01 -11.90 -6.43
N LYS A 104 7.18 -12.23 -5.43
CA LYS A 104 5.75 -12.52 -5.64
C LYS A 104 5.02 -11.34 -6.27
N ARG A 105 5.25 -10.13 -5.75
CA ARG A 105 4.70 -8.90 -6.34
C ARG A 105 5.17 -8.67 -7.77
N ARG A 106 6.47 -8.83 -8.03
CA ARG A 106 7.04 -8.66 -9.37
C ARG A 106 6.44 -9.66 -10.35
N ARG A 107 6.34 -10.94 -9.96
CA ARG A 107 5.67 -11.98 -10.77
C ARG A 107 4.22 -11.61 -11.08
N ALA A 108 3.45 -11.14 -10.10
CA ALA A 108 2.07 -10.70 -10.32
C ALA A 108 1.98 -9.52 -11.31
N ILE A 109 2.89 -8.54 -11.21
CA ILE A 109 2.96 -7.41 -12.15
C ILE A 109 3.33 -7.90 -13.56
N VAL A 110 4.33 -8.76 -13.67
CA VAL A 110 4.78 -9.31 -14.97
C VAL A 110 3.67 -10.13 -15.62
N LEU A 111 3.02 -11.03 -14.87
CA LEU A 111 1.89 -11.82 -15.38
C LEU A 111 0.71 -10.95 -15.78
N GLY A 112 0.40 -9.90 -15.00
CA GLY A 112 -0.63 -8.93 -15.37
C GLY A 112 -0.33 -8.21 -16.68
N TRP A 113 0.91 -7.73 -16.86
CA TRP A 113 1.34 -7.10 -18.11
C TRP A 113 1.36 -8.07 -19.28
N LEU A 114 1.84 -9.30 -19.10
CA LEU A 114 1.82 -10.32 -20.14
C LEU A 114 0.38 -10.66 -20.56
N GLY A 115 -0.55 -10.75 -19.61
CA GLY A 115 -1.97 -10.96 -19.90
C GLY A 115 -2.59 -9.80 -20.69
N VAL A 116 -2.26 -8.56 -20.33
CA VAL A 116 -2.69 -7.37 -21.09
C VAL A 116 -2.10 -7.38 -22.50
N LEU A 117 -0.81 -7.66 -22.66
CA LEU A 117 -0.19 -7.76 -24.00
C LEU A 117 -0.80 -8.88 -24.84
N CYS A 118 -1.09 -10.03 -24.23
CA CYS A 118 -1.78 -11.13 -24.87
C CYS A 118 -3.19 -10.73 -25.35
N SER A 119 -3.94 -9.99 -24.52
CA SER A 119 -5.26 -9.48 -24.89
C SER A 119 -5.23 -8.53 -26.08
N VAL A 120 -4.19 -7.69 -26.18
CA VAL A 120 -3.96 -6.82 -27.35
C VAL A 120 -3.62 -7.67 -28.58
N GLY A 121 -2.81 -8.71 -28.42
CA GLY A 121 -2.50 -9.66 -29.49
C GLY A 121 -3.73 -10.37 -30.04
N LEU A 122 -4.64 -10.81 -29.17
CA LEU A 122 -5.93 -11.40 -29.59
C LEU A 122 -6.81 -10.41 -30.35
N TRP A 123 -6.84 -9.15 -29.90
CA TRP A 123 -7.54 -8.08 -30.60
C TRP A 123 -6.97 -7.82 -32.00
N LEU A 124 -5.65 -7.76 -32.13
CA LEU A 124 -4.99 -7.59 -33.44
C LEU A 124 -5.25 -8.79 -34.35
N ALA A 125 -5.21 -10.01 -33.82
CA ALA A 125 -5.52 -11.22 -34.57
C ALA A 125 -6.97 -11.21 -35.08
N ALA A 126 -7.93 -10.79 -34.26
CA ALA A 126 -9.33 -10.69 -34.64
C ALA A 126 -9.55 -9.80 -35.87
N ILE A 127 -8.78 -8.71 -36.02
CA ILE A 127 -8.86 -7.81 -37.18
C ILE A 127 -8.40 -8.48 -38.48
N THR A 128 -7.49 -9.46 -38.39
CA THR A 128 -6.97 -10.16 -39.57
C THR A 128 -7.83 -11.32 -40.05
N VAL A 129 -8.80 -11.77 -39.25
CA VAL A 129 -9.72 -12.84 -39.61
C VAL A 129 -10.70 -12.34 -40.67
N GLN A 130 -10.77 -13.03 -41.80
CA GLN A 130 -11.74 -12.78 -42.87
C GLN A 130 -12.57 -14.04 -43.11
N GLY A 131 -13.88 -13.89 -43.31
CA GLY A 131 -14.77 -14.98 -43.73
C GLY A 131 -15.40 -15.82 -42.61
N ASP A 132 -15.00 -15.64 -41.34
CA ASP A 132 -15.66 -16.27 -40.18
C ASP A 132 -15.99 -15.23 -39.10
N GLU A 133 -17.23 -14.73 -39.16
CA GLU A 133 -17.75 -13.71 -38.23
C GLU A 133 -17.81 -14.23 -36.79
N ASN A 134 -18.12 -15.52 -36.59
CA ASN A 134 -18.22 -16.12 -35.25
C ASN A 134 -16.84 -16.17 -34.59
N LEU A 135 -15.82 -16.58 -35.34
CA LEU A 135 -14.44 -16.60 -34.87
C LEU A 135 -13.95 -15.18 -34.53
N GLN A 136 -14.25 -14.19 -35.39
CA GLN A 136 -13.90 -12.79 -35.15
C GLN A 136 -14.53 -12.25 -33.86
N ILE A 137 -15.85 -12.44 -33.68
CA ILE A 137 -16.57 -11.96 -32.49
C ILE A 137 -16.05 -12.65 -31.22
N SER A 138 -15.79 -13.97 -31.28
CA SER A 138 -15.25 -14.74 -30.16
C SER A 138 -13.86 -14.25 -29.74
N LEU A 139 -12.97 -13.96 -30.69
CA LEU A 139 -11.64 -13.41 -30.43
C LEU A 139 -11.70 -12.00 -29.81
N MET A 140 -12.60 -11.14 -30.29
CA MET A 140 -12.79 -9.80 -29.71
C MET A 140 -13.28 -9.89 -28.26
N LEU A 141 -14.32 -10.68 -27.99
CA LEU A 141 -14.89 -10.83 -26.65
C LEU A 141 -13.90 -11.45 -25.67
N SER A 142 -13.20 -12.51 -26.08
CA SER A 142 -12.16 -13.14 -25.26
C SER A 142 -10.99 -12.21 -24.99
N GLY A 143 -10.58 -11.39 -25.97
CA GLY A 143 -9.59 -10.34 -25.79
C GLY A 143 -10.02 -9.29 -24.75
N VAL A 144 -11.25 -8.77 -24.83
CA VAL A 144 -11.78 -7.82 -23.84
C VAL A 144 -11.85 -8.44 -22.45
N ALA A 145 -12.37 -9.67 -22.33
CA ALA A 145 -12.47 -10.38 -21.07
C ALA A 145 -11.08 -10.64 -20.45
N LEU A 146 -10.10 -11.04 -21.26
CA LEU A 146 -8.73 -11.25 -20.83
C LEU A 146 -8.08 -9.94 -20.36
N PHE A 147 -8.33 -8.82 -21.05
CA PHE A 147 -7.81 -7.52 -20.66
C PHE A 147 -8.28 -7.14 -19.24
N PHE A 148 -9.60 -7.18 -18.99
CA PHE A 148 -10.14 -6.82 -17.68
C PHE A 148 -9.69 -7.77 -16.58
N THR A 149 -9.68 -9.08 -16.83
CA THR A 149 -9.25 -10.08 -15.84
C THR A 149 -7.75 -9.96 -15.54
N ALA A 150 -6.89 -9.80 -16.55
CA ALA A 150 -5.45 -9.63 -16.35
C ALA A 150 -5.11 -8.31 -15.65
N ALA A 151 -5.75 -7.20 -16.04
CA ALA A 151 -5.54 -5.89 -15.44
C ALA A 151 -5.97 -5.87 -13.96
N THR A 152 -7.17 -6.40 -13.67
CA THR A 152 -7.66 -6.48 -12.28
C THR A 152 -6.83 -7.43 -11.43
N PHE A 153 -6.46 -8.61 -11.95
CA PHE A 153 -5.57 -9.54 -11.26
C PHE A 153 -4.22 -8.91 -10.95
N GLY A 154 -3.55 -8.31 -11.93
CA GLY A 154 -2.25 -7.65 -11.75
C GLY A 154 -2.33 -6.48 -10.75
N ALA A 155 -3.39 -5.67 -10.82
CA ALA A 155 -3.61 -4.56 -9.91
C ALA A 155 -3.86 -5.02 -8.47
N LEU A 156 -4.67 -6.06 -8.26
CA LEU A 156 -5.02 -6.56 -6.93
C LEU A 156 -3.91 -7.44 -6.33
N ALA A 157 -3.34 -8.37 -7.09
CA ALA A 157 -2.29 -9.27 -6.60
C ALA A 157 -0.98 -8.54 -6.29
N SER A 158 -0.75 -7.36 -6.90
CA SER A 158 0.42 -6.51 -6.59
C SER A 158 0.22 -5.58 -5.39
N ARG A 159 -1.02 -5.46 -4.87
CA ARG A 159 -1.34 -4.74 -3.63
C ARG A 159 -0.93 -5.61 -2.43
N MET A 160 0.24 -5.30 -1.86
CA MET A 160 0.78 -6.05 -0.72
C MET A 160 0.05 -5.72 0.59
N VAL A 161 -0.30 -4.44 0.76
CA VAL A 161 -0.97 -3.87 1.93
C VAL A 161 -2.00 -2.86 1.42
N ALA A 162 -3.18 -2.84 2.03
CA ALA A 162 -4.26 -1.92 1.69
C ALA A 162 -4.67 -1.11 2.93
N ALA A 163 -5.06 0.16 2.74
CA ALA A 163 -5.61 0.97 3.82
C ALA A 163 -7.12 0.70 3.96
N THR A 164 -7.56 0.44 5.18
CA THR A 164 -8.99 0.28 5.52
C THR A 164 -9.59 1.61 5.97
N LYS A 165 -8.83 2.41 6.71
CA LYS A 165 -9.21 3.72 7.25
C LYS A 165 -7.97 4.60 7.35
N ILE A 166 -8.13 5.89 7.08
CA ILE A 166 -7.07 6.89 7.28
C ILE A 166 -7.70 8.04 8.05
N ASP A 167 -7.15 8.35 9.23
CA ASP A 167 -7.49 9.54 10.00
C ASP A 167 -6.41 10.62 9.82
N ASN A 168 -6.46 11.68 10.63
CA ASN A 168 -5.47 12.76 10.55
C ASN A 168 -4.10 12.31 11.05
N ASP A 169 -4.06 11.44 12.05
CA ASP A 169 -2.80 10.99 12.67
C ASP A 169 -2.51 9.50 12.47
N PHE A 170 -3.54 8.67 12.22
CA PHE A 170 -3.40 7.21 12.18
C PHE A 170 -3.90 6.59 10.88
N VAL A 171 -3.35 5.42 10.54
CA VAL A 171 -3.66 4.65 9.34
C VAL A 171 -3.90 3.19 9.73
N TRP A 172 -5.05 2.64 9.34
CA TRP A 172 -5.39 1.23 9.54
C TRP A 172 -5.05 0.45 8.28
N LEU A 173 -4.17 -0.53 8.41
CA LEU A 173 -3.66 -1.36 7.32
C LEU A 173 -4.18 -2.78 7.43
N LYS A 174 -4.63 -3.33 6.29
CA LYS A 174 -5.00 -4.73 6.11
C LYS A 174 -3.92 -5.49 5.36
N GLY A 175 -3.80 -6.77 5.67
CA GLY A 175 -2.93 -7.72 4.97
C GLY A 175 -1.59 -7.93 5.65
N VAL A 176 -1.43 -7.55 6.91
CA VAL A 176 -0.26 -7.83 7.75
C VAL A 176 -0.35 -9.25 8.32
N CYS A 177 0.78 -9.93 8.54
CA CYS A 177 0.78 -11.28 9.12
C CYS A 177 0.45 -11.27 10.62
N PRO A 178 -0.19 -12.33 11.15
CA PRO A 178 -0.54 -12.42 12.56
C PRO A 178 0.65 -12.34 13.51
N GLU A 179 1.79 -12.93 13.14
CA GLU A 179 3.02 -12.89 13.94
C GLU A 179 3.54 -11.47 14.14
N PHE A 180 3.55 -10.64 13.08
CA PHE A 180 3.95 -9.24 13.19
C PHE A 180 2.99 -8.45 14.10
N LEU A 181 1.70 -8.77 14.06
CA LEU A 181 0.68 -8.13 14.89
C LEU A 181 0.76 -8.59 16.35
N ALA A 182 1.20 -9.82 16.61
CA ALA A 182 1.28 -10.38 17.95
C ALA A 182 2.29 -9.64 18.84
N ASP A 183 3.35 -9.11 18.23
CA ASP A 183 4.40 -8.34 18.91
C ASP A 183 4.00 -6.89 19.24
N LEU A 184 2.80 -6.45 18.83
CA LEU A 184 2.37 -5.07 18.99
C LEU A 184 1.36 -4.91 20.13
N PRO A 185 1.43 -3.79 20.87
CA PRO A 185 0.43 -3.47 21.89
C PRO A 185 -0.95 -3.34 21.27
N GLN A 186 -1.98 -3.60 22.05
CA GLN A 186 -3.37 -3.40 21.63
C GLN A 186 -3.66 -1.90 21.48
N TRP A 187 -4.42 -1.54 20.45
CA TRP A 187 -4.84 -0.15 20.23
C TRP A 187 -5.68 0.37 21.41
N PRO A 188 -5.28 1.49 22.07
CA PRO A 188 -6.08 2.13 23.09
C PRO A 188 -7.34 2.72 22.42
N LYS A 189 -8.50 2.18 22.77
CA LYS A 189 -9.79 2.62 22.23
C LYS A 189 -10.31 3.86 22.93
#